data_AF-A0A060C5F3-F1
#
_entry.id   AF-A0A060C5F3-F1
#
_cell.length_a   1.000
_cell.length_b   1.000
_cell.length_c   1.000
_cell.angle_alpha   90.00
_cell.angle_beta   90.00
_cell.angle_gamma   90.00
#
_symmetry.space_group_name_H-M   'P 1'
#
loop_
_entity.id
_entity.type
_entity.pdbx_description
1 polymer ?
#
loop_
_entity_poly.entity_id
_entity_poly.type
_entity_poly.pdbx_seq_one_letter_code
_entity_poly.pdbx_strand_id
1 'polypeptide(L)'
;ENVRGAWQIEFIAADGRLTCDSQATHLRALAYGLVPEGLRARTADRLAELIRAAGTRPGTGLPTTHLLLPVLASTGHLDLAYELLLRGGSRSWMSVLDNGGTTFWETWDGMAADGTTMLALNMPTRASVVEFLHGHIAGVQLDEDVPAYRRFRVAPQPAAA
;
A
#
# COMPACT_ATOMS: atom_id res chain seq x y z
N GLU A 1 12.51 5.31 -20.35
CA GLU A 1 12.13 4.36 -21.43
C GLU A 1 12.96 3.09 -21.49
N ASN A 2 14.28 3.11 -21.75
CA ASN A 2 15.06 1.85 -21.87
C ASN A 2 14.99 0.92 -20.65
N VAL A 3 14.99 1.46 -19.42
CA VAL A 3 14.86 0.68 -18.19
C VAL A 3 13.46 0.07 -18.05
N ARG A 4 12.40 0.82 -18.38
CA ARG A 4 11.01 0.35 -18.34
C ARG A 4 10.81 -0.79 -19.34
N GLY A 5 11.32 -0.65 -20.56
CA GLY A 5 11.26 -1.68 -21.59
C GLY A 5 11.99 -2.96 -21.17
N ALA A 6 13.22 -2.84 -20.65
CA ALA A 6 13.97 -3.99 -20.15
C ALA A 6 13.24 -4.69 -18.98
N TRP A 7 12.66 -3.92 -18.05
CA TRP A 7 11.86 -4.46 -16.96
C TRP A 7 10.62 -5.22 -17.48
N GLN A 8 9.93 -4.66 -18.47
CA GLN A 8 8.75 -5.31 -19.06
C GLN A 8 9.11 -6.63 -19.75
N ILE A 9 10.23 -6.67 -20.49
CA ILE A 9 10.72 -7.90 -21.15
C ILE A 9 11.02 -8.99 -20.13
N GLU A 10 11.67 -8.64 -19.02
CA GLU A 10 12.08 -9.61 -18.00
C GLU A 10 10.93 -10.06 -17.09
N PHE A 11 10.05 -9.13 -16.70
CA PHE A 11 9.10 -9.35 -15.60
C PHE A 11 7.64 -9.48 -16.02
N ILE A 12 7.31 -9.31 -17.31
CA ILE A 12 5.96 -9.55 -17.83
C ILE A 12 6.00 -10.77 -18.76
N ALA A 13 5.28 -11.82 -18.38
CA ALA A 13 5.14 -13.03 -19.19
C ALA A 13 4.28 -12.76 -20.44
N ALA A 14 4.29 -13.68 -21.41
CA ALA A 14 3.56 -13.54 -22.66
C ALA A 14 2.03 -13.42 -22.49
N ASP A 15 1.47 -13.96 -21.40
CA ASP A 15 0.07 -13.81 -21.02
C ASP A 15 -0.24 -12.46 -20.32
N GLY A 16 0.80 -11.66 -20.09
CA GLY A 16 0.82 -10.36 -19.43
C GLY A 16 0.71 -10.42 -17.90
N ARG A 17 0.97 -11.57 -17.27
CA ARG A 17 1.14 -11.68 -15.80
C ARG A 17 2.55 -11.27 -15.41
N LEU A 18 2.72 -10.79 -14.18
CA LEU A 18 4.05 -10.57 -13.62
C LEU A 18 4.68 -11.91 -13.26
N THR A 19 5.96 -12.11 -13.60
CA THR A 19 6.69 -13.36 -13.33
C THR A 19 6.87 -13.61 -11.83
N CYS A 20 6.94 -12.56 -11.02
CA CYS A 20 6.92 -12.63 -9.56
C CYS A 20 5.56 -12.17 -9.02
N ASP A 21 4.71 -13.12 -8.63
CA ASP A 21 3.32 -12.88 -8.23
C ASP A 21 3.19 -12.56 -6.72
N SER A 22 3.74 -11.41 -6.30
CA SER A 22 3.68 -10.94 -4.91
C SER A 22 3.01 -9.57 -4.80
N GLN A 23 2.36 -9.27 -3.67
CA GLN A 23 1.77 -7.95 -3.42
C GLN A 23 2.80 -6.83 -3.63
N ALA A 24 4.02 -7.02 -3.12
CA ALA A 24 5.11 -6.06 -3.23
C ALA A 24 5.58 -5.83 -4.68
N THR A 25 5.50 -6.84 -5.55
CA THR A 25 5.84 -6.72 -6.98
C THR A 25 4.76 -5.92 -7.69
N HIS A 26 3.49 -6.30 -7.53
CA HIS A 26 2.36 -5.61 -8.16
C HIS A 26 2.28 -4.15 -7.72
N LEU A 27 2.47 -3.85 -6.44
CA LEU A 27 2.50 -2.47 -5.92
C LEU A 27 3.55 -1.61 -6.61
N ARG A 28 4.80 -2.09 -6.72
CA ARG A 28 5.87 -1.34 -7.40
C ARG A 28 5.59 -1.17 -8.88
N ALA A 29 5.08 -2.23 -9.53
CA ALA A 29 4.78 -2.20 -10.95
C ALA A 29 3.68 -1.18 -11.29
N LEU A 30 2.66 -1.08 -10.43
CA LEU A 30 1.57 -0.10 -10.55
C LEU A 30 2.00 1.31 -10.17
N ALA A 31 2.71 1.48 -9.04
CA ALA A 31 3.12 2.78 -8.53
C ALA A 31 4.11 3.50 -9.44
N TYR A 32 5.05 2.77 -10.04
CA TYR A 32 6.10 3.34 -10.89
C TYR A 32 5.76 3.28 -12.38
N GLY A 33 4.51 2.95 -12.74
CA GLY A 33 4.05 2.90 -14.14
C GLY A 33 4.81 1.88 -15.00
N LEU A 34 5.27 0.77 -14.41
CA LEU A 34 6.06 -0.23 -15.14
C LEU A 34 5.20 -1.12 -16.02
N VAL A 35 3.94 -1.34 -15.64
CA VAL A 35 2.99 -2.09 -16.48
C VAL A 35 2.45 -1.21 -17.63
N PRO A 36 2.29 -1.78 -18.84
CA PRO A 36 1.56 -1.11 -19.92
C PRO A 36 0.13 -0.75 -19.51
N GLU A 37 -0.42 0.33 -20.06
CA GLU A 37 -1.74 0.84 -19.69
C GLU A 37 -2.85 -0.22 -19.81
N GLY A 38 -2.86 -0.99 -20.90
CA GLY A 38 -3.84 -2.06 -21.11
C GLY A 38 -3.77 -3.22 -20.10
N LEU A 39 -2.68 -3.34 -19.33
CA LEU A 39 -2.53 -4.35 -18.29
C LEU A 39 -2.81 -3.81 -16.88
N ARG A 40 -2.86 -2.48 -16.70
CA ARG A 40 -2.91 -1.83 -15.39
C ARG A 40 -4.08 -2.29 -14.52
N ALA A 41 -5.30 -2.31 -15.08
CA ALA A 41 -6.49 -2.77 -14.35
C ALA A 41 -6.35 -4.23 -13.90
N ARG A 42 -5.95 -5.13 -14.81
CA ARG A 42 -5.76 -6.56 -14.50
C ARG A 42 -4.66 -6.79 -13.46
N THR A 43 -3.59 -6.00 -13.49
CA THR A 43 -2.52 -6.04 -12.47
C THR A 43 -3.05 -5.58 -11.11
N ALA A 44 -3.91 -4.56 -11.06
CA ALA A 44 -4.56 -4.11 -9.83
C ALA A 44 -5.55 -5.14 -9.26
N ASP A 45 -6.38 -5.74 -10.11
CA ASP A 45 -7.29 -6.81 -9.72
C ASP A 45 -6.51 -7.99 -9.12
N ARG A 46 -5.39 -8.37 -9.76
CA ARG A 46 -4.52 -9.43 -9.23
C ARG A 46 -3.91 -9.07 -7.87
N LEU A 47 -3.50 -7.82 -7.66
CA LEU A 47 -3.05 -7.34 -6.35
C LEU A 47 -4.17 -7.50 -5.30
N ALA A 48 -5.39 -7.10 -5.63
CA ALA A 48 -6.54 -7.24 -4.75
C ALA A 48 -6.79 -8.72 -4.40
N GLU A 49 -6.75 -9.62 -5.39
CA GLU A 49 -6.86 -11.08 -5.18
C GLU A 49 -5.78 -11.60 -4.21
N LEU A 50 -4.52 -11.20 -4.39
CA LEU A 50 -3.41 -11.63 -3.52
C LEU A 50 -3.59 -11.14 -2.08
N ILE A 51 -4.16 -9.94 -1.87
CA ILE A 51 -4.49 -9.42 -0.55
C ILE A 51 -5.61 -10.24 0.08
N ARG A 52 -6.68 -10.50 -0.67
CA ARG A 52 -7.83 -11.31 -0.22
C ARG A 52 -7.40 -12.73 0.14
N ALA A 53 -6.58 -13.36 -0.71
CA ALA A 53 -6.03 -14.69 -0.47
C ALA A 53 -5.14 -14.76 0.78
N ALA A 54 -4.52 -13.64 1.18
CA ALA A 54 -3.78 -13.52 2.43
C ALA A 54 -4.66 -13.25 3.67
N GLY A 55 -5.99 -13.35 3.55
CA GLY A 55 -6.95 -13.04 4.61
C GLY A 55 -7.08 -11.53 4.86
N THR A 56 -7.03 -10.74 3.78
CA THR A 56 -6.94 -9.27 3.79
C THR A 56 -5.81 -8.76 4.68
N ARG A 57 -4.57 -9.21 4.43
CA ARG A 57 -3.39 -8.81 5.21
C ARG A 57 -2.32 -8.17 4.34
N PRO A 58 -1.58 -7.17 4.86
CA PRO A 58 -0.41 -6.62 4.19
C PRO A 58 0.66 -7.69 4.00
N GLY A 59 0.95 -8.03 2.75
CA GLY A 59 2.09 -8.83 2.30
C GLY A 59 3.31 -7.96 1.94
N THR A 60 3.38 -6.75 2.49
CA THR A 60 4.41 -5.74 2.17
C THR A 60 5.50 -5.69 3.22
N GLY A 61 6.72 -5.41 2.76
CA GLY A 61 7.85 -5.02 3.61
C GLY A 61 8.03 -3.49 3.65
N LEU A 62 9.06 -3.06 4.39
CA LEU A 62 9.44 -1.64 4.57
C LEU A 62 9.43 -0.84 3.26
N PRO A 63 9.99 -1.32 2.12
CA PRO A 63 10.07 -0.53 0.89
C PRO A 63 8.73 -0.39 0.15
N THR A 64 7.66 -1.03 0.60
CA THR A 64 6.40 -1.13 -0.16
C THR A 64 5.15 -0.78 0.63
N THR A 65 5.22 -0.75 1.96
CA THR A 65 4.03 -0.45 2.78
C THR A 65 3.45 0.93 2.46
N HIS A 66 4.29 1.93 2.16
CA HIS A 66 3.84 3.27 1.76
C HIS A 66 3.00 3.27 0.46
N LEU A 67 3.22 2.30 -0.43
CA LEU A 67 2.48 2.19 -1.69
C LEU A 67 1.11 1.53 -1.52
N LEU A 68 0.91 0.75 -0.45
CA LEU A 68 -0.21 -0.20 -0.35
C LEU A 68 -1.57 0.46 -0.50
N LEU A 69 -1.89 1.41 0.38
CA LEU A 69 -3.21 2.07 0.37
C LEU A 69 -3.38 3.03 -0.82
N PRO A 70 -2.40 3.90 -1.15
CA PRO A 70 -2.52 4.80 -2.30
C PRO A 70 -2.69 4.08 -3.65
N VAL A 71 -1.96 2.98 -3.88
CA VAL A 71 -2.10 2.21 -5.12
C VAL A 71 -3.48 1.58 -5.21
N LEU A 72 -3.99 0.98 -4.12
CA LEU A 72 -5.34 0.40 -4.12
C LEU A 72 -6.41 1.45 -4.41
N ALA A 73 -6.35 2.61 -3.75
CA ALA A 73 -7.31 3.68 -3.99
C ALA A 73 -7.26 4.23 -5.42
N SER A 74 -6.05 4.48 -5.96
CA SER A 74 -5.88 4.99 -7.32
C SER A 74 -6.19 3.97 -8.43
N THR A 75 -6.34 2.69 -8.10
CA THR A 75 -6.64 1.62 -9.04
C THR A 75 -8.04 1.03 -8.89
N GLY A 76 -8.95 1.73 -8.18
CA GLY A 76 -10.36 1.35 -8.08
C GLY A 76 -10.69 0.39 -6.93
N HIS A 77 -9.75 0.15 -6.02
CA HIS A 77 -9.92 -0.73 -4.85
C HIS A 77 -9.92 0.05 -3.53
N LEU A 78 -10.56 1.22 -3.51
CA LEU A 78 -10.64 2.08 -2.31
C LEU A 78 -11.22 1.32 -1.10
N ASP A 79 -12.26 0.51 -1.30
CA ASP A 79 -12.88 -0.26 -0.23
C ASP A 79 -11.90 -1.25 0.41
N LEU A 80 -11.05 -1.90 -0.40
CA LEU A 80 -10.01 -2.79 0.11
C LEU A 80 -8.91 -2.03 0.86
N ALA A 81 -8.59 -0.79 0.45
CA ALA A 81 -7.67 0.06 1.18
C ALA A 81 -8.21 0.39 2.58
N TYR A 82 -9.50 0.73 2.70
CA TYR A 82 -10.14 0.96 3.99
C TYR A 82 -10.23 -0.31 4.84
N GLU A 83 -10.55 -1.45 4.23
CA GLU A 83 -10.55 -2.73 4.95
C GLU A 83 -9.19 -3.04 5.55
N LEU A 84 -8.10 -2.87 4.81
CA LEU A 84 -6.74 -3.03 5.33
C LEU A 84 -6.39 -2.02 6.42
N LEU A 85 -6.81 -0.76 6.27
CA LEU A 85 -6.55 0.30 7.23
C LEU A 85 -7.20 0.02 8.59
N LEU A 86 -8.48 -0.40 8.57
CA LEU A 86 -9.33 -0.59 9.74
C LEU A 86 -9.31 -2.02 10.29
N ARG A 87 -8.69 -2.95 9.59
CA ARG A 87 -8.59 -4.34 10.02
C ARG A 87 -7.90 -4.43 11.38
N GLY A 88 -8.54 -5.14 12.32
CA GLY A 88 -7.95 -5.57 13.60
C GLY A 88 -7.17 -6.89 13.51
N GLY A 89 -6.49 -7.23 14.60
CA GLY A 89 -5.77 -8.50 14.75
C GLY A 89 -4.46 -8.57 13.96
N SER A 90 -3.74 -9.69 14.09
CA SER A 90 -2.32 -9.78 13.69
C SER A 90 -2.05 -9.32 12.27
N ARG A 91 -0.92 -8.64 12.09
CA ARG A 91 -0.53 -7.96 10.85
C ARG A 91 -1.47 -6.84 10.40
N SER A 92 -1.70 -5.86 11.28
CA SER A 92 -2.42 -4.63 10.95
C SER A 92 -1.84 -3.40 11.65
N TRP A 93 -2.31 -2.22 11.27
CA TRP A 93 -2.08 -1.00 12.06
C TRP A 93 -2.89 -1.02 13.36
N MET A 94 -4.13 -1.52 13.32
CA MET A 94 -4.99 -1.57 14.50
C MET A 94 -4.46 -2.52 15.56
N SER A 95 -3.75 -3.61 15.20
CA SER A 95 -3.13 -4.49 16.20
C SER A 95 -2.08 -3.79 17.05
N VAL A 96 -1.42 -2.74 16.54
CA VAL A 96 -0.51 -1.92 17.35
C VAL A 96 -1.29 -1.22 18.46
N LEU A 97 -2.45 -0.66 18.13
CA LEU A 97 -3.35 -0.01 19.10
C LEU A 97 -3.94 -1.02 20.08
N ASP A 98 -4.40 -2.18 19.59
CA ASP A 98 -4.95 -3.26 20.40
C ASP A 98 -3.95 -3.76 21.47
N ASN A 99 -2.65 -3.66 21.18
CA ASN A 99 -1.56 -4.04 22.10
C ASN A 99 -0.97 -2.84 22.86
N GLY A 100 -1.66 -1.70 22.93
CA GLY A 100 -1.25 -0.53 23.71
C GLY A 100 -0.08 0.27 23.12
N GLY A 101 0.27 0.04 21.85
CA GLY A 101 1.31 0.78 21.15
C GLY A 101 0.91 2.24 20.93
N THR A 102 1.83 3.16 21.23
CA THR A 102 1.65 4.61 21.04
C THR A 102 2.52 5.17 19.90
N THR A 103 3.30 4.31 19.26
CA THR A 103 4.24 4.59 18.16
C THR A 103 4.15 3.49 17.10
N PHE A 104 4.75 3.69 15.93
CA PHE A 104 4.79 2.67 14.88
C PHE A 104 5.88 1.64 15.13
N TRP A 105 5.61 0.36 14.87
CA TRP A 105 6.53 -0.74 15.14
C TRP A 105 7.29 -1.21 13.89
N GLU A 106 8.47 -1.80 14.06
CA GLU A 106 9.33 -2.31 12.98
C GLU A 106 8.85 -3.63 12.38
N THR A 107 8.17 -4.46 13.16
CA THR A 107 7.39 -5.58 12.66
C THR A 107 5.91 -5.31 12.88
N TRP A 108 5.10 -5.99 12.09
CA TRP A 108 3.66 -5.94 12.21
C TRP A 108 3.17 -6.43 13.58
N ASP A 109 3.77 -7.52 14.06
CA ASP A 109 3.49 -8.11 15.36
C ASP A 109 4.73 -7.90 16.26
N GLY A 110 5.00 -6.63 16.61
CA GLY A 110 6.20 -6.18 17.33
C GLY A 110 6.33 -6.67 18.78
N MET A 111 5.21 -7.09 19.36
CA MET A 111 5.12 -7.57 20.73
C MET A 111 4.29 -8.86 20.77
N ALA A 112 4.80 -9.87 21.45
CA ALA A 112 4.08 -11.11 21.73
C ALA A 112 3.09 -10.92 22.90
N ALA A 113 2.17 -11.87 23.07
CA ALA A 113 1.15 -11.80 24.12
C ALA A 113 1.72 -11.79 25.55
N ASP A 114 2.94 -12.28 25.74
CA ASP A 114 3.66 -12.24 27.02
C ASP A 114 4.44 -10.93 27.26
N GLY A 115 4.29 -9.95 26.35
CA GLY A 115 5.00 -8.67 26.40
C GLY A 115 6.40 -8.69 25.79
N THR A 116 6.88 -9.84 25.31
CA THR A 116 8.21 -9.93 24.69
C THR A 116 8.24 -9.12 23.39
N THR A 117 9.17 -8.17 23.31
CA THR A 117 9.36 -7.34 22.13
C THR A 117 10.30 -8.04 21.14
N MET A 118 9.97 -8.00 19.85
CA MET A 118 10.80 -8.63 18.81
C MET A 118 11.86 -7.69 18.24
N LEU A 119 11.44 -6.50 17.78
CA LEU A 119 12.29 -5.46 17.18
C LEU A 119 11.85 -4.08 17.69
N ALA A 120 12.32 -2.99 17.06
CA ALA A 120 12.02 -1.65 17.51
C ALA A 120 10.51 -1.36 17.51
N LEU A 121 10.00 -0.84 18.62
CA LEU A 121 8.62 -0.38 18.77
C LEU A 121 8.44 1.10 18.39
N ASN A 122 9.45 1.74 17.82
CA ASN A 122 9.39 3.12 17.36
C ASN A 122 10.17 3.29 16.06
N MET A 123 9.57 2.84 14.96
CA MET A 123 10.12 2.84 13.61
C MET A 123 9.14 3.53 12.65
N PRO A 124 9.52 4.67 12.02
CA PRO A 124 8.58 5.53 11.29
C PRO A 124 8.17 4.99 9.91
N THR A 125 8.77 3.91 9.41
CA THR A 125 8.46 3.36 8.08
C THR A 125 6.99 2.98 7.90
N ARG A 126 6.33 2.47 8.94
CA ARG A 126 4.88 2.18 8.93
C ARG A 126 3.99 3.40 9.16
N ALA A 127 4.58 4.54 9.56
CA ALA A 127 3.89 5.82 9.62
C ALA A 127 3.49 6.35 8.24
N SER A 128 4.00 5.75 7.16
CA SER A 128 3.60 6.05 5.77
C SER A 128 2.09 5.98 5.53
N VAL A 129 1.34 5.25 6.36
CA VAL A 129 -0.13 5.28 6.35
C VAL A 129 -0.72 6.70 6.49
N VAL A 130 -0.01 7.62 7.15
CA VAL A 130 -0.44 9.02 7.34
C VAL A 130 -0.54 9.76 6.00
N GLU A 131 0.23 9.39 4.98
CA GLU A 131 0.07 9.92 3.62
C GLU A 131 -1.33 9.62 3.08
N PHE A 132 -1.84 8.40 3.31
CA PHE A 132 -3.19 8.03 2.90
C PHE A 132 -4.26 8.80 3.67
N LEU A 133 -4.08 8.98 4.99
CA LEU A 133 -5.00 9.76 5.82
C LEU A 133 -5.14 11.20 5.32
N HIS A 134 -4.03 11.87 5.01
CA HIS A 134 -4.06 13.25 4.52
C HIS A 134 -4.47 13.36 3.04
N GLY A 135 -3.88 12.54 2.17
CA GLY A 135 -4.04 12.65 0.73
C GLY A 135 -5.33 12.05 0.18
N HIS A 136 -5.92 11.07 0.87
CA HIS A 136 -7.13 10.37 0.40
C HIS A 136 -8.32 10.64 1.30
N ILE A 137 -8.17 10.45 2.62
CA ILE A 137 -9.30 10.66 3.55
C ILE A 137 -9.63 12.15 3.67
N ALA A 138 -8.67 12.97 4.09
CA ALA A 138 -8.83 14.43 4.10
C ALA A 138 -8.79 15.03 2.68
N GLY A 139 -8.15 14.34 1.75
CA GLY A 139 -8.14 14.69 0.32
C GLY A 139 -7.20 15.84 -0.04
N VAL A 140 -6.21 16.18 0.80
CA VAL A 140 -5.26 17.27 0.53
C VAL A 140 -4.13 16.73 -0.34
N GLN A 141 -4.19 17.03 -1.64
CA GLN A 141 -3.29 16.46 -2.64
C GLN A 141 -2.45 17.56 -3.29
N LEU A 142 -1.17 17.26 -3.55
CA LEU A 142 -0.29 18.14 -4.31
C LEU A 142 -0.82 18.30 -5.75
N ASP A 143 -0.73 19.52 -6.28
CA ASP A 143 -0.87 19.73 -7.73
C ASP A 143 0.48 19.37 -8.38
N GLU A 144 0.49 18.35 -9.24
CA GLU A 144 1.73 17.86 -9.87
C GLU A 144 2.41 18.93 -10.75
N ASP A 145 1.65 19.91 -11.25
CA ASP A 145 2.18 21.00 -12.08
C ASP A 145 2.74 22.16 -11.24
N VAL A 146 2.45 22.20 -9.94
CA VAL A 146 2.80 23.33 -9.07
C VAL A 146 3.41 22.86 -7.75
N PRO A 147 4.73 23.05 -7.53
CA PRO A 147 5.40 22.53 -6.35
C PRO A 147 5.01 23.27 -5.06
N ALA A 148 5.33 22.63 -3.93
CA ALA A 148 5.26 23.19 -2.59
C ALA A 148 3.87 23.70 -2.17
N TYR A 149 2.80 23.03 -2.62
CA TYR A 149 1.41 23.33 -2.23
C TYR A 149 0.97 24.78 -2.53
N ARG A 150 1.66 25.51 -3.43
CA ARG A 150 1.18 26.83 -3.89
C ARG A 150 -0.21 26.72 -4.52
N ARG A 151 -0.43 25.58 -5.19
CA ARG A 151 -1.76 25.06 -5.50
C ARG A 151 -1.85 23.65 -4.94
N PHE A 152 -3.03 23.28 -4.50
CA PHE A 152 -3.33 21.93 -4.06
C PHE A 152 -4.78 21.62 -4.39
N ARG A 153 -5.07 20.33 -4.50
CA ARG A 153 -6.42 19.83 -4.71
C ARG A 153 -7.01 19.38 -3.38
N VAL A 154 -8.30 19.65 -3.20
CA VAL A 154 -9.11 19.07 -2.12
C VAL A 154 -10.07 18.06 -2.77
N ALA A 155 -9.79 16.78 -2.59
CA ALA A 155 -10.57 15.68 -3.14
C ALA A 155 -10.71 14.54 -2.12
N PRO A 156 -11.56 14.70 -1.09
CA PRO A 156 -11.80 13.65 -0.10
C PRO A 156 -12.38 12.40 -0.75
N GLN A 157 -11.88 11.23 -0.34
CA GLN A 157 -12.34 9.91 -0.77
C GLN A 157 -12.79 9.12 0.46
N PRO A 158 -13.99 9.42 1.02
CA PRO A 158 -14.50 8.72 2.20
C PRO A 158 -14.77 7.26 1.89
N ALA A 159 -14.75 6.41 2.93
CA ALA A 159 -15.25 5.05 2.82
C ALA A 159 -16.73 5.07 2.41
N ALA A 160 -17.17 4.03 1.71
CA ALA A 160 -18.61 3.82 1.51
C ALA A 160 -19.32 3.71 2.88
N ALA A 161 -20.52 4.28 2.95
CA ALA A 161 -21.36 4.27 4.14
C ALA A 161 -21.94 2.87 4.44
#